data_AF-A0A8T4ZEQ2-F1
#
_entry.id   AF-A0A8T4ZEQ2-F1
#
_cell.length_a   1.000
_cell.length_b   1.000
_cell.length_c   1.000
_cell.angle_alpha   90.00
_cell.angle_beta   90.00
_cell.angle_gamma   90.00
#
_symmetry.space_group_name_H-M   'P 1'
#
loop_
_entity.id
_entity.type
_entity.pdbx_description
1 polymer ?
#
loop_
_entity_poly.entity_id
_entity_poly.type
_entity_poly.pdbx_seq_one_letter_code
_entity_poly.pdbx_strand_id
1 'polypeptide(L)'
;DFASLYPSIIKLWNLGYETMNCTHTDPKCRSNIVPGTPHWVCKRRRALESLVIGSLRDLRVRLYKPRVKDKSLPASLRSWYRIVSDALKVILNASYGVFGSENFSLYCPTMAEATAAVGRFIISNTIKKAEELGIKVFYGDTDSIFLDGSKPDLLNELIEWSRREVGLELEVDKNYRYVALSLRKKNYLGVQHDGTVDIKGLTGKKRHTPRFLKAAFYELIDILGQVRSMEDFESAKGRIREIVKNCYLKLKNRGYSLEDLAFNVMIGKPTKSYVKTTPQHVKAAKLLERNGLEVKGGDLVAFVKVVGDPGVKPVQLANINEIDLNKYVEYIDSTFEQVLDALGLDFAEIIGETKLEAFFQ
;
A
#
# COMPACT_ATOMS: atom_id res chain seq x y z
N ASP A 1 9.95 7.55 8.82
CA ASP A 1 10.24 6.57 7.76
C ASP A 1 11.72 6.27 7.73
N PHE A 2 12.11 5.01 7.53
CA PHE A 2 13.50 4.64 7.30
C PHE A 2 13.80 4.71 5.80
N ALA A 3 14.45 5.79 5.39
CA ALA A 3 14.76 6.00 3.98
C ALA A 3 15.65 4.86 3.43
N SER A 4 15.07 3.98 2.62
CA SER A 4 15.77 2.82 2.05
C SER A 4 16.35 1.90 3.14
N LEU A 5 15.50 1.45 4.08
CA LEU A 5 15.86 0.54 5.17
C LEU A 5 16.65 -0.67 4.70
N TYR A 6 16.06 -1.52 3.85
CA TYR A 6 16.69 -2.78 3.44
C TYR A 6 18.00 -2.60 2.65
N PRO A 7 18.11 -1.69 1.67
CA PRO A 7 19.40 -1.40 1.03
C PRO A 7 20.47 -0.94 2.02
N SER A 8 20.08 -0.15 3.03
CA SER A 8 21.00 0.31 4.06
C SER A 8 21.43 -0.83 4.99
N ILE A 9 20.52 -1.75 5.32
CA ILE A 9 20.84 -2.98 6.07
C ILE A 9 21.84 -3.84 5.30
N ILE A 10 21.57 -4.15 4.02
CA ILE A 10 22.46 -4.96 3.17
C ILE A 10 23.88 -4.36 3.15
N LYS A 11 23.96 -3.03 3.04
CA LYS A 11 25.23 -2.30 3.10
C LYS A 11 25.91 -2.40 4.47
N LEU A 12 25.24 -1.95 5.54
CA LEU A 12 25.82 -1.78 6.87
C LEU A 12 26.19 -3.12 7.51
N TRP A 13 25.36 -4.14 7.30
CA TRP A 13 25.55 -5.48 7.84
C TRP A 13 26.34 -6.39 6.91
N ASN A 14 26.81 -5.88 5.76
CA ASN A 14 27.62 -6.62 4.80
C ASN A 14 26.95 -7.91 4.30
N LEU A 15 25.64 -7.86 4.03
CA LEU A 15 24.89 -9.03 3.58
C LEU A 15 25.14 -9.28 2.08
N GLY A 16 25.35 -10.55 1.73
CA GLY A 16 25.54 -11.00 0.35
C GLY A 16 25.97 -12.46 0.27
N TYR A 17 26.10 -13.00 -0.94
CA TYR A 17 26.32 -14.44 -1.12
C TYR A 17 27.64 -14.90 -0.53
N GLU A 18 28.70 -14.10 -0.66
CA GLU A 18 30.04 -14.50 -0.22
C GLU A 18 30.26 -14.30 1.27
N THR A 19 29.35 -13.59 1.95
CA THR A 19 29.50 -13.19 3.34
C THR A 19 28.53 -13.90 4.28
N MET A 20 27.34 -14.27 3.80
CA MET A 20 26.37 -15.02 4.58
C MET A 20 26.85 -16.46 4.81
N ASN A 21 26.83 -16.90 6.06
CA ASN A 21 27.23 -18.25 6.49
C ASN A 21 28.59 -18.68 5.90
N CYS A 22 29.55 -17.76 5.89
CA CYS A 22 30.85 -18.02 5.25
C CYS A 22 31.55 -19.25 5.84
N THR A 23 32.35 -19.93 5.01
CA THR A 23 33.07 -21.16 5.36
C THR A 23 34.26 -20.97 6.32
N HIS A 24 34.56 -19.74 6.73
CA HIS A 24 35.63 -19.47 7.69
C HIS A 24 35.37 -20.20 9.02
N THR A 25 36.40 -20.92 9.49
CA THR A 25 36.36 -21.70 10.74
C THR A 25 36.67 -20.86 11.97
N ASP A 26 37.08 -19.60 11.80
CA ASP A 26 37.44 -18.74 12.92
C ASP A 26 36.21 -18.28 13.73
N PRO A 27 36.36 -18.14 15.07
CA PRO A 27 35.26 -17.68 15.92
C PRO A 27 34.75 -16.26 15.59
N LYS A 28 35.55 -15.38 14.98
CA LYS A 28 35.15 -13.98 14.75
C LYS A 28 34.02 -13.86 13.74
N CYS A 29 33.98 -14.74 12.74
CA CYS A 29 32.87 -14.82 11.79
C CYS A 29 31.66 -15.50 12.42
N ARG A 30 31.86 -16.67 13.06
CA ARG A 30 30.76 -17.46 13.65
C ARG A 30 30.07 -16.77 14.82
N SER A 31 30.75 -15.86 15.53
CA SER A 31 30.15 -15.05 16.59
C SER A 31 29.41 -13.81 16.08
N ASN A 32 29.53 -13.48 14.78
CA ASN A 32 28.84 -12.34 14.17
C ASN A 32 27.44 -12.72 13.69
N ILE A 33 26.63 -13.18 14.64
CA ILE A 33 25.29 -13.72 14.39
C ILE A 33 24.32 -12.59 14.04
N VAL A 34 23.50 -12.82 13.03
CA VAL A 34 22.40 -11.93 12.66
C VAL A 34 21.28 -12.08 13.70
N PRO A 35 20.87 -11.00 14.38
CA PRO A 35 19.89 -11.06 15.47
C PRO A 35 18.61 -11.81 15.08
N GLY A 36 18.22 -12.78 15.91
CA GLY A 36 16.99 -13.56 15.70
C GLY A 36 17.06 -14.62 14.60
N THR A 37 18.26 -14.99 14.14
CA THR A 37 18.48 -16.05 13.14
C THR A 37 19.69 -16.91 13.54
N PRO A 38 19.84 -18.13 12.99
CA PRO A 38 21.05 -18.93 13.17
C PRO A 38 22.20 -18.50 12.23
N HIS A 39 21.99 -17.48 11.39
CA HIS A 39 22.95 -17.07 10.37
C HIS A 39 24.01 -16.13 10.92
N TRP A 40 25.21 -16.16 10.32
CA TRP A 40 26.29 -15.23 10.65
C TRP A 40 26.83 -14.54 9.41
N VAL A 41 27.44 -13.37 9.60
CA VAL A 41 28.03 -12.59 8.49
C VAL A 41 29.55 -12.52 8.60
N CYS A 42 30.22 -12.76 7.49
CA CYS A 42 31.66 -12.65 7.34
C CYS A 42 32.19 -11.26 7.73
N LYS A 43 33.25 -11.24 8.54
CA LYS A 43 34.01 -10.02 8.91
C LYS A 43 35.31 -9.83 8.11
N ARG A 44 35.66 -10.77 7.22
CA ARG A 44 36.92 -10.74 6.46
C ARG A 44 36.78 -10.21 5.04
N ARG A 45 35.62 -10.46 4.42
CA ARG A 45 35.33 -10.10 3.03
C ARG A 45 34.13 -9.19 2.98
N ARG A 46 34.10 -8.34 1.97
CA ARG A 46 32.93 -7.52 1.67
C ARG A 46 32.14 -8.15 0.55
N ALA A 47 30.83 -8.28 0.73
CA ALA A 47 29.93 -8.85 -0.27
C ALA A 47 29.83 -7.93 -1.49
N LEU A 48 29.67 -8.53 -2.67
CA LEU A 48 29.38 -7.78 -3.88
C LEU A 48 28.06 -7.05 -3.77
N GLU A 49 27.02 -7.68 -3.20
CA GLU A 49 25.69 -7.07 -3.02
C GLU A 49 25.76 -5.85 -2.10
N SER A 50 26.46 -5.98 -0.97
CA SER A 50 26.71 -4.87 -0.03
C SER A 50 27.37 -3.69 -0.73
N LEU A 51 28.35 -3.94 -1.60
CA LEU A 51 29.03 -2.91 -2.38
C LEU A 51 28.11 -2.28 -3.41
N VAL A 52 27.46 -3.07 -4.27
CA VAL A 52 26.65 -2.58 -5.40
C VAL A 52 25.39 -1.87 -4.89
N ILE A 53 24.58 -2.55 -4.07
CA ILE A 53 23.34 -1.99 -3.52
C ILE A 53 23.66 -0.80 -2.60
N GLY A 54 24.72 -0.92 -1.79
CA GLY A 54 25.18 0.16 -0.93
C GLY A 54 25.64 1.40 -1.70
N SER A 55 26.32 1.21 -2.83
CA SER A 55 26.78 2.32 -3.69
C SER A 55 25.59 3.00 -4.37
N LEU A 56 24.63 2.24 -4.90
CA LEU A 56 23.41 2.80 -5.48
C LEU A 56 22.57 3.55 -4.43
N ARG A 57 22.51 3.03 -3.20
CA ARG A 57 21.87 3.71 -2.06
C ARG A 57 22.55 5.03 -1.77
N ASP A 58 23.87 5.04 -1.66
CA ASP A 58 24.63 6.25 -1.37
C ASP A 58 24.50 7.28 -2.48
N LEU A 59 24.58 6.84 -3.73
CA LEU A 59 24.36 7.69 -4.90
C LEU A 59 22.98 8.35 -4.83
N ARG A 60 21.93 7.57 -4.57
CA ARG A 60 20.57 8.09 -4.43
C ARG A 60 20.45 9.08 -3.28
N VAL A 61 20.86 8.68 -2.07
CA VAL A 61 20.55 9.40 -0.84
C VAL A 61 21.47 10.60 -0.62
N ARG A 62 22.75 10.49 -0.97
CA ARG A 62 23.74 11.56 -0.75
C ARG A 62 23.85 12.53 -1.92
N LEU A 63 23.60 12.09 -3.16
CA LEU A 63 23.73 12.93 -4.34
C LEU A 63 22.38 13.35 -4.94
N TYR A 64 21.58 12.39 -5.40
CA TYR A 64 20.38 12.72 -6.19
C TYR A 64 19.25 13.31 -5.35
N LYS A 65 18.93 12.71 -4.19
CA LYS A 65 17.81 13.14 -3.34
C LYS A 65 17.95 14.59 -2.82
N PRO A 66 19.13 15.06 -2.36
CA PRO A 66 19.30 16.45 -1.95
C PRO A 66 19.15 17.43 -3.12
N ARG A 67 19.67 17.10 -4.30
CA ARG A 67 19.60 17.95 -5.50
C ARG A 67 18.18 18.18 -6.01
N VAL A 68 17.25 17.25 -5.75
CA VAL A 68 15.82 17.46 -6.04
C VAL A 68 15.22 18.61 -5.23
N LYS A 69 15.69 18.79 -3.98
CA LYS A 69 15.19 19.80 -3.04
C LYS A 69 15.93 21.14 -3.14
N ASP A 70 17.06 21.18 -3.83
CA ASP A 70 17.91 22.36 -3.98
C ASP A 70 17.27 23.39 -4.92
N LYS A 71 16.62 24.41 -4.35
CA LYS A 71 15.92 25.47 -5.09
C LYS A 71 16.84 26.38 -5.92
N SER A 72 18.16 26.33 -5.72
CA SER A 72 19.11 27.11 -6.53
C SER A 72 19.24 26.59 -7.97
N LEU A 73 18.85 25.33 -8.21
CA LEU A 73 18.97 24.67 -9.51
C LEU A 73 17.76 24.95 -10.42
N PRO A 74 17.98 25.02 -11.75
CA PRO A 74 16.91 25.14 -12.73
C PRO A 74 15.83 24.05 -12.56
N ALA A 75 14.57 24.40 -12.82
CA ALA A 75 13.45 23.47 -12.66
C ALA A 75 13.58 22.21 -13.54
N SER A 76 14.09 22.35 -14.76
CA SER A 76 14.38 21.24 -15.67
C SER A 76 15.42 20.27 -15.09
N LEU A 77 16.49 20.79 -14.51
CA LEU A 77 17.54 19.99 -13.90
C LEU A 77 17.06 19.29 -12.61
N ARG A 78 16.28 19.98 -11.77
CA ARG A 78 15.62 19.35 -10.62
C ARG A 78 14.66 18.23 -11.02
N SER A 79 13.96 18.40 -12.15
CA SER A 79 13.09 17.35 -12.71
C SER A 79 13.91 16.13 -13.14
N TRP A 80 15.04 16.34 -13.81
CA TRP A 80 15.95 15.24 -14.17
C TRP A 80 16.51 14.52 -12.94
N TYR A 81 16.99 15.25 -11.92
CA TYR A 81 17.45 14.66 -10.67
C TYR A 81 16.35 13.83 -9.98
N ARG A 82 15.08 14.27 -10.07
CA ARG A 82 13.94 13.54 -9.52
C ARG A 82 13.74 12.22 -10.24
N ILE A 83 13.72 12.22 -11.58
CA ILE A 83 13.60 11.00 -12.39
C ILE A 83 14.69 9.99 -12.02
N VAL A 84 15.96 10.43 -11.91
CA VAL A 84 17.07 9.53 -11.55
C VAL A 84 16.94 9.03 -10.10
N SER A 85 16.58 9.89 -9.15
CA SER A 85 16.37 9.51 -7.75
C SER A 85 15.25 8.48 -7.59
N ASP A 86 14.18 8.63 -8.38
CA ASP A 86 13.04 7.72 -8.40
C ASP A 86 13.38 6.40 -9.08
N ALA A 87 14.13 6.42 -10.20
CA ALA A 87 14.64 5.20 -10.84
C ALA A 87 15.53 4.38 -9.88
N LEU A 88 16.47 5.05 -9.20
CA LEU A 88 17.29 4.40 -8.16
C LEU A 88 16.42 3.87 -7.02
N LYS A 89 15.37 4.58 -6.61
CA LYS A 89 14.43 4.11 -5.57
C LYS A 89 13.79 2.78 -5.98
N VAL A 90 13.33 2.68 -7.22
CA VAL A 90 12.70 1.46 -7.75
C VAL A 90 13.67 0.29 -7.70
N ILE A 91 14.91 0.48 -8.20
CA ILE A 91 15.95 -0.57 -8.17
C ILE A 91 16.25 -1.00 -6.73
N LEU A 92 16.46 -0.05 -5.83
CA LEU A 92 16.79 -0.31 -4.43
C LEU A 92 15.67 -1.03 -3.67
N ASN A 93 14.41 -0.64 -3.91
CA ASN A 93 13.26 -1.31 -3.30
C ASN A 93 13.08 -2.74 -3.82
N ALA A 94 13.37 -2.97 -5.12
CA ALA A 94 13.36 -4.31 -5.70
C ALA A 94 14.52 -5.18 -5.19
N SER A 95 15.68 -4.58 -4.90
CA SER A 95 16.92 -5.29 -4.55
C SER A 95 16.77 -6.22 -3.35
N TYR A 96 15.93 -5.90 -2.35
CA TYR A 96 15.64 -6.81 -1.25
C TYR A 96 14.68 -7.94 -1.66
N GLY A 97 13.56 -7.58 -2.30
CA GLY A 97 12.48 -8.52 -2.59
C GLY A 97 12.89 -9.65 -3.54
N VAL A 98 13.82 -9.40 -4.46
CA VAL A 98 14.28 -10.41 -5.43
C VAL A 98 14.96 -11.61 -4.77
N PHE A 99 15.67 -11.42 -3.65
CA PHE A 99 16.33 -12.54 -2.96
C PHE A 99 15.33 -13.51 -2.31
N GLY A 100 14.10 -13.07 -2.03
CA GLY A 100 13.02 -13.91 -1.51
C GLY A 100 12.13 -14.53 -2.58
N SER A 101 12.41 -14.30 -3.87
CA SER A 101 11.61 -14.82 -4.98
C SER A 101 12.24 -16.08 -5.58
N GLU A 102 11.54 -17.21 -5.52
CA GLU A 102 12.00 -18.48 -6.11
C GLU A 102 12.23 -18.41 -7.63
N ASN A 103 11.54 -17.49 -8.32
CA ASN A 103 11.73 -17.25 -9.77
C ASN A 103 13.00 -16.47 -10.12
N PHE A 104 13.73 -15.95 -9.13
CA PHE A 104 14.95 -15.20 -9.37
C PHE A 104 16.12 -16.17 -9.50
N SER A 105 16.93 -16.02 -10.55
CA SER A 105 18.07 -16.93 -10.81
C SER A 105 19.09 -16.98 -9.66
N LEU A 106 19.17 -15.91 -8.87
CA LEU A 106 20.01 -15.84 -7.69
C LEU A 106 19.15 -15.82 -6.41
N TYR A 107 18.10 -16.64 -6.36
CA TYR A 107 17.27 -16.79 -5.17
C TYR A 107 18.13 -17.12 -3.93
N CYS A 108 17.91 -16.38 -2.83
CA CYS A 108 18.72 -16.47 -1.62
C CYS A 108 17.86 -16.26 -0.36
N PRO A 109 17.12 -17.28 0.10
CA PRO A 109 16.21 -17.15 1.23
C PRO A 109 16.94 -16.73 2.51
N THR A 110 18.16 -17.23 2.75
CA THR A 110 19.03 -16.85 3.86
C THR A 110 19.28 -15.34 3.92
N MET A 111 19.53 -14.71 2.77
CA MET A 111 19.78 -13.27 2.70
C MET A 111 18.50 -12.47 2.91
N ALA A 112 17.37 -12.93 2.35
CA ALA A 112 16.07 -12.31 2.56
C ALA A 112 15.66 -12.38 4.05
N GLU A 113 15.81 -13.54 4.68
CA GLU A 113 15.52 -13.76 6.09
C GLU A 113 16.40 -12.89 6.99
N ALA A 114 17.73 -12.91 6.77
CA ALA A 114 18.67 -12.09 7.54
C ALA A 114 18.37 -10.60 7.40
N THR A 115 18.09 -10.11 6.19
CA THR A 115 17.75 -8.72 5.94
C THR A 115 16.46 -8.32 6.68
N ALA A 116 15.43 -9.17 6.64
CA ALA A 116 14.17 -8.95 7.34
C ALA A 116 14.34 -8.98 8.87
N ALA A 117 15.17 -9.90 9.38
CA ALA A 117 15.45 -10.04 10.81
C ALA A 117 16.18 -8.81 11.36
N VAL A 118 17.20 -8.31 10.66
CA VAL A 118 17.88 -7.07 11.01
C VAL A 118 16.92 -5.87 10.95
N GLY A 119 16.02 -5.83 9.96
CA GLY A 119 14.98 -4.80 9.87
C GLY A 119 14.09 -4.77 11.10
N ARG A 120 13.58 -5.94 11.53
CA ARG A 120 12.79 -6.07 12.76
C ARG A 120 13.57 -5.66 14.01
N PHE A 121 14.84 -6.05 14.11
CA PHE A 121 15.71 -5.69 15.21
C PHE A 121 15.90 -4.17 15.32
N ILE A 122 16.19 -3.50 14.20
CA ILE A 122 16.35 -2.05 14.12
C ILE A 122 15.07 -1.34 14.55
N ILE A 123 13.93 -1.71 13.96
CA ILE A 123 12.64 -1.08 14.27
C ILE A 123 12.31 -1.26 15.75
N SER A 124 12.51 -2.46 16.30
CA SER A 124 12.26 -2.74 17.72
C SER A 124 13.15 -1.89 18.64
N ASN A 125 14.43 -1.71 18.29
CA ASN A 125 15.33 -0.85 19.07
C ASN A 125 14.97 0.63 18.94
N THR A 126 14.54 1.08 17.76
CA THR A 126 14.08 2.46 17.57
C THR A 126 12.79 2.73 18.35
N ILE A 127 11.86 1.77 18.42
CA ILE A 127 10.66 1.85 19.26
C ILE A 127 11.05 1.98 20.73
N LYS A 128 11.91 1.09 21.24
CA LYS A 128 12.42 1.17 22.62
C LYS A 128 13.06 2.51 22.92
N LYS A 129 13.91 3.01 22.01
CA LYS A 129 14.55 4.30 22.19
C LYS A 129 13.55 5.45 22.20
N ALA A 130 12.53 5.42 21.34
CA ALA A 130 11.47 6.42 21.35
C ALA A 130 10.73 6.42 22.71
N GLU A 131 10.41 5.24 23.24
CA GLU A 131 9.76 5.10 24.55
C GLU A 131 10.66 5.60 25.70
N GLU A 132 11.96 5.30 25.68
CA GLU A 132 12.94 5.82 26.65
C GLU A 132 13.03 7.36 26.64
N LEU A 133 12.90 7.98 25.46
CA LEU A 133 12.86 9.44 25.31
C LEU A 133 11.51 10.03 25.76
N GLY A 134 10.53 9.19 26.12
CA GLY A 134 9.18 9.63 26.49
C GLY A 134 8.30 10.00 25.30
N ILE A 135 8.62 9.47 24.11
CA ILE A 135 7.81 9.61 22.90
C ILE A 135 6.86 8.43 22.82
N LYS A 136 5.55 8.69 22.78
CA LYS A 136 4.55 7.64 22.61
C LYS A 136 4.61 7.06 21.21
N VAL A 137 4.68 5.74 21.11
CA VAL A 137 4.62 4.99 19.85
C VAL A 137 3.20 4.48 19.63
N PHE A 138 2.60 4.80 18.48
CA PHE A 138 1.23 4.39 18.16
C PHE A 138 1.18 3.14 17.27
N TYR A 139 2.11 3.02 16.33
CA TYR A 139 2.11 1.94 15.34
C TYR A 139 3.51 1.76 14.74
N GLY A 140 3.79 0.55 14.26
CA GLY A 140 4.98 0.23 13.48
C GLY A 140 4.62 -0.64 12.28
N ASP A 141 5.17 -0.30 11.11
CA ASP A 141 5.12 -1.13 9.90
C ASP A 141 6.53 -1.66 9.57
N THR A 142 6.69 -2.28 8.40
CA THR A 142 7.93 -2.91 7.92
C THR A 142 9.14 -1.98 7.85
N ASP A 143 8.94 -0.68 7.68
CA ASP A 143 9.98 0.33 7.45
C ASP A 143 9.64 1.71 8.03
N SER A 144 8.57 1.82 8.81
CA SER A 144 8.12 3.09 9.38
C SER A 144 7.49 2.90 10.76
N ILE A 145 7.52 3.96 11.57
CA ILE A 145 6.92 4.02 12.90
C ILE A 145 6.10 5.31 13.01
N PHE A 146 4.99 5.23 13.73
CA PHE A 146 4.06 6.33 13.98
C PHE A 146 4.26 6.76 15.42
N LEU A 147 4.65 8.02 15.59
CA LEU A 147 5.06 8.58 16.86
C LEU A 147 4.21 9.79 17.20
N ASP A 148 4.10 10.08 18.49
CA ASP A 148 3.59 11.36 18.97
C ASP A 148 4.48 12.50 18.49
N GLY A 149 3.89 13.36 17.65
CA GLY A 149 4.52 14.50 17.02
C GLY A 149 4.60 15.75 17.91
N SER A 150 4.04 15.72 19.12
CA SER A 150 3.86 16.91 19.98
C SER A 150 5.17 17.53 20.51
N LYS A 151 6.28 16.77 20.48
CA LYS A 151 7.59 17.20 21.00
C LYS A 151 8.67 17.11 19.92
N PRO A 152 8.80 18.13 19.05
CA PRO A 152 9.76 18.12 17.93
C PRO A 152 11.22 17.91 18.34
N ASP A 153 11.63 18.43 19.49
CA ASP A 153 13.01 18.30 19.97
C ASP A 153 13.39 16.84 20.26
N LEU A 154 12.48 16.07 20.87
CA LEU A 154 12.69 14.64 21.12
C LEU A 154 12.71 13.82 19.83
N LEU A 155 11.91 14.20 18.83
CA LEU A 155 11.95 13.57 17.51
C LEU A 155 13.30 13.80 16.84
N ASN A 156 13.85 15.02 16.93
CA ASN A 156 15.18 15.33 16.41
C ASN A 156 16.26 14.54 17.13
N GLU A 157 16.16 14.38 18.45
CA GLU A 157 17.06 13.54 19.24
C GLU A 157 17.03 12.07 18.77
N LEU A 158 15.84 11.51 18.54
CA LEU A 158 15.67 10.16 18.01
C LEU A 158 16.28 10.00 16.60
N ILE A 159 16.10 11.00 15.72
CA ILE A 159 16.67 11.01 14.38
C ILE A 159 18.21 11.03 14.45
N GLU A 160 18.79 11.87 15.31
CA GLU A 160 20.24 11.95 15.49
C GLU A 160 20.81 10.68 16.13
N TRP A 161 20.11 10.09 17.11
CA TRP A 161 20.47 8.80 17.69
C TRP A 161 20.51 7.70 16.61
N SER A 162 19.48 7.60 15.76
CA SER A 162 19.45 6.60 14.67
C SER A 162 20.61 6.79 13.71
N ARG A 163 20.97 8.05 13.40
CA ARG A 163 22.12 8.34 12.55
C ARG A 163 23.44 7.92 13.19
N ARG A 164 23.64 8.17 14.48
CA ARG A 164 24.90 7.93 15.20
C ARG A 164 25.08 6.46 15.59
N GLU A 165 24.07 5.88 16.23
CA GLU A 165 24.17 4.54 16.84
C GLU A 165 23.79 3.42 15.86
N VAL A 166 22.79 3.66 15.00
CA VAL A 166 22.29 2.65 14.06
C VAL A 166 22.90 2.82 12.66
N GLY A 167 23.37 4.02 12.33
CA GLY A 167 23.88 4.35 11.00
C GLY A 167 22.78 4.52 9.95
N LEU A 168 21.53 4.71 10.38
CA LEU A 168 20.37 4.83 9.50
C LEU A 168 19.73 6.22 9.56
N GLU A 169 19.33 6.71 8.40
CA GLU A 169 18.62 7.98 8.25
C GLU A 169 17.13 7.79 8.48
N LEU A 170 16.64 8.37 9.57
CA LEU A 170 15.21 8.57 9.81
C LEU A 170 14.77 9.92 9.24
N GLU A 171 13.61 9.94 8.59
CA GLU A 171 12.96 11.18 8.16
C GLU A 171 11.48 11.21 8.56
N VAL A 172 10.97 12.40 8.87
CA VAL A 172 9.53 12.64 9.00
C VAL A 172 8.94 12.66 7.60
N ASP A 173 8.28 11.56 7.21
CA ASP A 173 7.63 11.44 5.90
C ASP A 173 6.30 12.19 5.88
N LYS A 174 5.49 12.03 6.94
CA LYS A 174 4.15 12.60 7.04
C LYS A 174 3.85 13.11 8.44
N ASN A 175 3.08 14.19 8.51
CA ASN A 175 2.56 14.75 9.75
C ASN A 175 1.03 14.74 9.71
N TYR A 176 0.43 13.92 10.57
CA TYR A 176 -1.01 13.69 10.62
C TYR A 176 -1.63 14.43 11.81
N ARG A 177 -2.75 15.12 11.56
CA ARG A 177 -3.61 15.67 12.61
C ARG A 177 -4.20 14.56 13.47
N TYR A 178 -4.65 13.47 12.82
CA TYR A 178 -5.04 12.25 13.51
C TYR A 178 -4.84 11.03 12.60
N VAL A 179 -4.76 9.86 13.23
CA VAL A 179 -4.67 8.57 12.56
C VAL A 179 -5.69 7.63 13.18
N ALA A 180 -6.44 6.93 12.34
CA ALA A 180 -7.28 5.81 12.76
C ALA A 180 -6.61 4.51 12.31
N LEU A 181 -6.26 3.68 13.28
CA LEU A 181 -5.52 2.43 13.08
C LEU A 181 -6.51 1.27 13.18
N SER A 182 -6.50 0.40 12.18
CA SER A 182 -7.22 -0.88 12.25
C SER A 182 -6.35 -1.95 12.93
N LEU A 183 -6.99 -3.00 13.45
CA LEU A 183 -6.30 -4.20 13.95
C LEU A 183 -5.58 -4.97 12.83
N ARG A 184 -5.98 -4.79 11.57
CA ARG A 184 -5.35 -5.41 10.42
C ARG A 184 -4.04 -4.70 10.08
N LYS A 185 -2.97 -5.47 9.88
CA LYS A 185 -1.68 -4.93 9.46
C LYS A 185 -1.82 -4.18 8.14
N LYS A 186 -1.15 -3.03 8.04
CA LYS A 186 -1.12 -2.16 6.85
C LYS A 186 -2.49 -1.57 6.47
N ASN A 187 -3.46 -1.59 7.38
CA ASN A 187 -4.74 -0.91 7.22
C ASN A 187 -4.80 0.28 8.18
N TYR A 188 -4.69 1.50 7.64
CA TYR A 188 -4.83 2.71 8.43
C TYR A 188 -5.28 3.90 7.57
N LEU A 189 -5.91 4.85 8.25
CA LEU A 189 -6.32 6.16 7.76
C LEU A 189 -5.49 7.22 8.49
N GLY A 190 -4.82 8.12 7.77
CA GLY A 190 -4.19 9.31 8.32
C GLY A 190 -4.74 10.56 7.67
N VAL A 191 -5.09 11.57 8.46
CA VAL A 191 -5.57 12.87 7.96
C VAL A 191 -4.55 13.94 8.30
N GLN A 192 -4.06 14.64 7.27
CA GLN A 192 -3.08 15.71 7.42
C GLN A 192 -3.74 17.01 7.88
N HIS A 193 -2.94 17.99 8.30
CA HIS A 193 -3.45 19.27 8.80
C HIS A 193 -4.23 20.08 7.75
N ASP A 194 -3.91 19.91 6.47
CA ASP A 194 -4.60 20.53 5.33
C ASP A 194 -5.92 19.82 4.96
N GLY A 195 -6.28 18.73 5.66
CA GLY A 195 -7.46 17.92 5.37
C GLY A 195 -7.22 16.81 4.35
N THR A 196 -5.99 16.67 3.81
CA THR A 196 -5.65 15.58 2.90
C THR A 196 -5.76 14.24 3.63
N VAL A 197 -6.58 13.35 3.06
CA VAL A 197 -6.83 12.01 3.60
C VAL A 197 -6.00 10.96 2.89
N ASP A 198 -5.09 10.35 3.65
CA ASP A 198 -4.31 9.19 3.26
C ASP A 198 -4.95 7.92 3.80
N ILE A 199 -5.25 6.96 2.93
CA ILE A 199 -5.73 5.64 3.34
C ILE A 199 -4.82 4.61 2.67
N LYS A 200 -4.22 3.74 3.48
CA LYS A 200 -3.44 2.61 2.98
C LYS A 200 -4.30 1.37 2.86
N GLY A 201 -4.18 0.68 1.72
CA GLY A 201 -4.90 -0.56 1.40
C GLY A 201 -5.93 -0.45 0.25
N LEU A 202 -6.26 0.75 -0.22
CA LEU A 202 -7.53 1.03 -0.90
C LEU A 202 -7.83 0.33 -2.24
N THR A 203 -9.08 -0.12 -2.34
CA THR A 203 -9.83 -0.50 -3.56
C THR A 203 -10.61 0.67 -4.19
N GLY A 204 -11.17 1.59 -3.39
CA GLY A 204 -12.09 2.66 -3.86
C GLY A 204 -11.50 3.68 -4.85
N LYS A 205 -10.18 3.95 -4.79
CA LYS A 205 -9.49 4.87 -5.73
C LYS A 205 -9.12 4.23 -7.08
N LYS A 206 -9.43 2.95 -7.30
CA LYS A 206 -9.07 2.27 -8.56
C LYS A 206 -9.87 2.83 -9.74
N ARG A 207 -9.21 2.98 -10.90
CA ARG A 207 -9.81 3.58 -12.11
C ARG A 207 -11.09 2.86 -12.57
N HIS A 208 -11.17 1.54 -12.38
CA HIS A 208 -12.31 0.72 -12.80
C HIS A 208 -13.49 0.70 -11.83
N THR A 209 -13.36 1.29 -10.63
CA THR A 209 -14.45 1.31 -9.65
C THR A 209 -15.65 2.10 -10.21
N PRO A 210 -16.89 1.56 -10.10
CA PRO A 210 -18.12 2.21 -10.51
C PRO A 210 -18.30 3.62 -9.94
N ARG A 211 -19.07 4.46 -10.64
CA ARG A 211 -19.26 5.87 -10.27
C ARG A 211 -19.96 6.02 -8.93
N PHE A 212 -20.98 5.19 -8.66
CA PHE A 212 -21.73 5.28 -7.40
C PHE A 212 -20.85 5.04 -6.17
N LEU A 213 -19.95 4.03 -6.24
CA LEU A 213 -19.00 3.73 -5.19
C LEU A 213 -17.97 4.84 -5.04
N LYS A 214 -17.42 5.35 -6.15
CA LYS A 214 -16.48 6.47 -6.11
C LYS A 214 -17.09 7.70 -5.47
N ALA A 215 -18.33 8.05 -5.85
CA ALA A 215 -19.03 9.22 -5.32
C ALA A 215 -19.19 9.11 -3.79
N ALA A 216 -19.77 8.01 -3.30
CA ALA A 216 -19.94 7.76 -1.86
C ALA A 216 -18.59 7.71 -1.13
N PHE A 217 -17.55 7.17 -1.77
CA PHE A 217 -16.20 7.09 -1.21
C PHE A 217 -15.51 8.46 -1.09
N TYR A 218 -15.68 9.35 -2.07
CA TYR A 218 -15.16 10.71 -1.98
C TYR A 218 -15.90 11.54 -0.94
N GLU A 219 -17.22 11.40 -0.85
CA GLU A 219 -18.03 12.05 0.19
C GLU A 219 -17.55 11.65 1.60
N LEU A 220 -17.28 10.36 1.81
CA LEU A 220 -16.70 9.85 3.04
C LEU A 220 -15.31 10.45 3.32
N ILE A 221 -14.45 10.55 2.30
CA ILE A 221 -13.12 11.17 2.44
C ILE A 221 -13.25 12.63 2.88
N ASP A 222 -14.17 13.38 2.27
CA ASP A 222 -14.37 14.80 2.60
C ASP A 222 -14.82 14.97 4.05
N ILE A 223 -15.67 14.08 4.56
CA ILE A 223 -16.07 14.06 5.97
C ILE A 223 -14.86 13.84 6.88
N LEU A 224 -14.04 12.82 6.61
CA LEU A 224 -12.84 12.53 7.42
C LEU A 224 -11.84 13.70 7.39
N GLY A 225 -11.69 14.35 6.24
CA GLY A 225 -10.83 15.52 6.08
C GLY A 225 -11.22 16.70 6.97
N GLN A 226 -12.50 16.80 7.37
CA GLN A 226 -13.03 17.88 8.20
C GLN A 226 -12.90 17.64 9.72
N VAL A 227 -12.65 16.41 10.17
CA VAL A 227 -12.62 16.05 11.61
C VAL A 227 -11.47 16.74 12.35
N ARG A 228 -11.76 17.58 13.35
CA ARG A 228 -10.74 18.29 14.15
C ARG A 228 -10.75 17.95 15.65
N SER A 229 -11.81 17.32 16.12
CA SER A 229 -12.00 16.94 17.53
C SER A 229 -12.55 15.51 17.65
N MET A 230 -12.58 14.98 18.88
CA MET A 230 -13.20 13.68 19.15
C MET A 230 -14.72 13.70 18.93
N GLU A 231 -15.37 14.83 19.20
CA GLU A 231 -16.80 15.04 18.93
C GLU A 231 -17.09 15.01 17.41
N ASP A 232 -16.27 15.72 16.62
CA ASP A 232 -16.37 15.66 15.16
C ASP A 232 -16.17 14.24 14.64
N PHE A 233 -15.28 13.46 15.28
CA PHE A 233 -14.98 12.09 14.88
C PHE A 233 -16.19 11.17 15.09
N GLU A 234 -16.87 11.27 16.23
CA GLU A 234 -18.09 10.50 16.47
C GLU A 234 -19.25 10.94 15.56
N SER A 235 -19.39 12.24 15.31
CA SER A 235 -20.34 12.77 14.31
C SER A 235 -20.02 12.26 12.90
N ALA A 236 -18.74 12.24 12.51
CA ALA A 236 -18.27 11.71 11.24
C ALA A 236 -18.60 10.23 11.08
N LYS A 237 -18.41 9.40 12.11
CA LYS A 237 -18.82 7.98 12.08
C LYS A 237 -20.31 7.81 11.79
N GLY A 238 -21.16 8.63 12.42
CA GLY A 238 -22.61 8.64 12.17
C GLY A 238 -22.94 8.96 10.72
N ARG A 239 -22.37 10.03 10.18
CA ARG A 239 -22.56 10.43 8.77
C ARG A 239 -22.03 9.40 7.78
N ILE A 240 -20.88 8.79 8.07
CA ILE A 240 -20.28 7.73 7.24
C ILE A 240 -21.18 6.48 7.23
N ARG A 241 -21.74 6.10 8.38
CA ARG A 241 -22.73 5.03 8.47
C ARG A 241 -23.94 5.33 7.59
N GLU A 242 -24.44 6.56 7.60
CA GLU A 242 -25.56 6.98 6.75
C GLU A 242 -25.21 6.91 5.25
N ILE A 243 -24.01 7.33 4.84
CA ILE A 243 -23.57 7.24 3.44
C ILE A 243 -23.58 5.79 2.96
N VAL A 244 -22.98 4.88 3.74
CA VAL A 244 -22.91 3.46 3.37
C VAL A 244 -24.31 2.84 3.33
N LYS A 245 -25.14 3.15 4.33
CA LYS A 245 -26.54 2.68 4.37
C LYS A 245 -27.37 3.21 3.19
N ASN A 246 -27.26 4.49 2.87
CA ASN A 246 -27.96 5.10 1.74
C ASN A 246 -27.49 4.51 0.41
N CYS A 247 -26.19 4.26 0.26
CA CYS A 247 -25.61 3.58 -0.89
C CYS A 247 -26.21 2.18 -1.08
N TYR A 248 -26.28 1.40 0.00
CA TYR A 248 -26.90 0.07 0.01
C TYR A 248 -28.39 0.12 -0.32
N LEU A 249 -29.17 0.96 0.35
CA LEU A 249 -30.62 1.06 0.14
C LEU A 249 -30.96 1.53 -1.28
N LYS A 250 -30.22 2.52 -1.79
CA LYS A 250 -30.40 3.00 -3.17
C LYS A 250 -30.07 1.90 -4.19
N LEU A 251 -29.06 1.08 -3.93
CA LEU A 251 -28.76 -0.10 -4.76
C LEU A 251 -29.90 -1.13 -4.72
N LYS A 252 -30.37 -1.51 -3.52
CA LYS A 252 -31.47 -2.49 -3.35
C LYS A 252 -32.77 -2.03 -4.01
N ASN A 253 -33.05 -0.73 -3.96
CA ASN A 253 -34.20 -0.11 -4.62
C ASN A 253 -34.00 0.13 -6.12
N ARG A 254 -32.88 -0.33 -6.72
CA ARG A 254 -32.51 -0.11 -8.12
C ARG A 254 -32.54 1.37 -8.53
N GLY A 255 -32.20 2.26 -7.60
CA GLY A 255 -32.20 3.72 -7.80
C GLY A 255 -30.95 4.28 -8.49
N TYR A 256 -30.04 3.42 -8.98
CA TYR A 256 -28.85 3.80 -9.74
C TYR A 256 -29.04 3.50 -11.23
N SER A 257 -28.48 4.36 -12.09
CA SER A 257 -28.44 4.10 -13.53
C SER A 257 -27.44 2.98 -13.87
N LEU A 258 -27.53 2.42 -15.08
CA LEU A 258 -26.55 1.44 -15.55
C LEU A 258 -25.15 2.07 -15.67
N GLU A 259 -25.09 3.35 -16.03
CA GLU A 259 -23.87 4.14 -16.11
C GLU A 259 -23.21 4.33 -14.75
N ASP A 260 -24.01 4.48 -13.68
CA ASP A 260 -23.52 4.59 -12.31
C ASP A 260 -22.86 3.29 -11.84
N LEU A 261 -23.46 2.16 -12.22
CA LEU A 261 -23.03 0.80 -11.89
C LEU A 261 -21.88 0.29 -12.80
N ALA A 262 -21.60 0.98 -13.90
CA ALA A 262 -20.67 0.50 -14.91
C ALA A 262 -19.21 0.43 -14.44
N PHE A 263 -18.60 -0.74 -14.64
CA PHE A 263 -17.16 -0.93 -14.57
C PHE A 263 -16.53 -0.55 -15.91
N ASN A 264 -15.46 0.25 -15.85
CA ASN A 264 -14.79 0.76 -17.03
C ASN A 264 -13.37 0.20 -17.12
N VAL A 265 -13.12 -0.66 -18.11
CA VAL A 265 -11.82 -1.34 -18.26
C VAL A 265 -11.37 -1.27 -19.72
N MET A 266 -10.09 -0.91 -19.91
CA MET A 266 -9.48 -0.86 -21.24
C MET A 266 -9.12 -2.26 -21.71
N ILE A 267 -9.44 -2.59 -22.95
CA ILE A 267 -8.99 -3.81 -23.61
C ILE A 267 -7.55 -3.63 -24.09
N GLY A 268 -6.65 -4.50 -23.64
CA GLY A 268 -5.23 -4.40 -24.00
C GLY A 268 -4.87 -5.01 -25.36
N LYS A 269 -5.65 -5.99 -25.84
CA LYS A 269 -5.39 -6.77 -27.06
C LYS A 269 -6.72 -7.15 -27.73
N PRO A 270 -6.74 -7.54 -29.02
CA PRO A 270 -7.96 -8.04 -29.65
C PRO A 270 -8.63 -9.18 -28.87
N THR A 271 -9.96 -9.22 -28.83
CA THR A 271 -10.77 -10.21 -28.08
C THR A 271 -10.41 -11.67 -28.41
N LYS A 272 -10.06 -11.94 -29.67
CA LYS A 272 -9.63 -13.25 -30.19
C LYS A 272 -8.33 -13.74 -29.58
N SER A 273 -7.45 -12.85 -29.11
CA SER A 273 -6.16 -13.20 -28.50
C SER A 273 -6.31 -13.72 -27.06
N TYR A 274 -7.49 -13.63 -26.45
CA TYR A 274 -7.77 -14.16 -25.12
C TYR A 274 -8.26 -15.61 -25.19
N VAL A 275 -7.31 -16.56 -25.13
CA VAL A 275 -7.58 -18.01 -25.31
C VAL A 275 -7.62 -18.83 -24.03
N LYS A 276 -6.83 -18.50 -22.99
CA LYS A 276 -6.74 -19.30 -21.75
C LYS A 276 -7.82 -18.94 -20.73
N THR A 277 -7.92 -17.66 -20.41
CA THR A 277 -8.92 -17.11 -19.48
C THR A 277 -9.58 -15.94 -20.19
N THR A 278 -10.91 -15.82 -20.11
CA THR A 278 -11.64 -14.68 -20.67
C THR A 278 -12.05 -13.73 -19.53
N PRO A 279 -11.34 -12.61 -19.31
CA PRO A 279 -11.72 -11.61 -18.32
C PRO A 279 -13.12 -11.05 -18.58
N GLN A 280 -13.76 -10.51 -17.54
CA GLN A 280 -15.12 -9.97 -17.61
C GLN A 280 -15.30 -8.87 -18.66
N HIS A 281 -14.37 -7.92 -18.76
CA HIS A 281 -14.39 -6.88 -19.79
C HIS A 281 -14.26 -7.45 -21.21
N VAL A 282 -13.55 -8.57 -21.38
CA VAL A 282 -13.46 -9.29 -22.66
C VAL A 282 -14.74 -10.06 -22.97
N LYS A 283 -15.41 -10.66 -21.96
CA LYS A 283 -16.73 -11.27 -22.13
C LYS A 283 -17.76 -10.24 -22.61
N ALA A 284 -17.77 -9.05 -22.00
CA ALA A 284 -18.61 -7.94 -22.43
C ALA A 284 -18.28 -7.48 -23.87
N ALA A 285 -17.00 -7.33 -24.22
CA ALA A 285 -16.62 -6.98 -25.60
C ALA A 285 -17.04 -8.03 -26.63
N LYS A 286 -16.92 -9.33 -26.33
CA LYS A 286 -17.41 -10.40 -27.21
C LYS A 286 -18.93 -10.31 -27.43
N LEU A 287 -19.70 -9.83 -26.44
CA LEU A 287 -21.13 -9.55 -26.61
C LEU A 287 -21.37 -8.35 -27.52
N LEU A 288 -20.58 -7.29 -27.43
CA LEU A 288 -20.64 -6.15 -28.35
C LEU A 288 -20.36 -6.59 -29.80
N GLU A 289 -19.31 -7.39 -30.02
CA GLU A 289 -18.94 -7.93 -31.34
C GLU A 289 -20.05 -8.80 -31.94
N ARG A 290 -20.69 -9.65 -31.13
CA ARG A 290 -21.84 -10.46 -31.57
C ARG A 290 -23.05 -9.62 -31.98
N ASN A 291 -23.15 -8.39 -31.47
CA ASN A 291 -24.19 -7.43 -31.83
C ASN A 291 -23.73 -6.42 -32.90
N GLY A 292 -22.66 -6.74 -33.63
CA GLY A 292 -22.19 -5.97 -34.80
C GLY A 292 -21.30 -4.77 -34.47
N LEU A 293 -20.87 -4.60 -33.21
CA LEU A 293 -19.98 -3.52 -32.80
C LEU A 293 -18.52 -3.98 -32.82
N GLU A 294 -17.67 -3.28 -33.57
CA GLU A 294 -16.24 -3.56 -33.60
C GLU A 294 -15.57 -3.08 -32.30
N VAL A 295 -14.74 -3.94 -31.68
CA VAL A 295 -13.97 -3.60 -30.47
C VAL A 295 -12.49 -3.88 -30.70
N LYS A 296 -11.64 -2.87 -30.50
CA LYS A 296 -10.19 -2.89 -30.74
C LYS A 296 -9.38 -2.84 -29.45
N GLY A 297 -8.10 -3.21 -29.57
CA GLY A 297 -7.13 -2.97 -28.50
C GLY A 297 -6.97 -1.47 -28.26
N GLY A 298 -7.06 -1.04 -27.01
CA GLY A 298 -7.09 0.36 -26.59
C GLY A 298 -8.48 0.86 -26.20
N ASP A 299 -9.55 0.17 -26.62
CA ASP A 299 -10.92 0.63 -26.36
C ASP A 299 -11.33 0.45 -24.90
N LEU A 300 -12.15 1.38 -24.42
CA LEU A 300 -12.76 1.31 -23.09
C LEU A 300 -14.08 0.55 -23.16
N VAL A 301 -14.18 -0.56 -22.41
CA VAL A 301 -15.42 -1.34 -22.31
C VAL A 301 -16.11 -1.03 -21.00
N ALA A 302 -17.32 -0.49 -21.11
CA ALA A 302 -18.23 -0.27 -20.00
C ALA A 302 -19.18 -1.46 -19.85
N PHE A 303 -19.17 -2.11 -18.69
CA PHE A 303 -20.01 -3.28 -18.44
C PHE A 303 -20.55 -3.30 -17.00
N VAL A 304 -21.68 -3.98 -16.81
CA VAL A 304 -22.32 -4.18 -15.51
C VAL A 304 -22.34 -5.66 -15.14
N LYS A 305 -22.42 -5.97 -13.84
CA LYS A 305 -22.67 -7.34 -13.35
C LYS A 305 -24.14 -7.69 -13.48
N VAL A 306 -24.42 -8.84 -14.08
CA VAL A 306 -25.77 -9.36 -14.22
C VAL A 306 -25.87 -10.78 -13.69
N VAL A 307 -27.09 -11.19 -13.36
CA VAL A 307 -27.42 -12.56 -12.98
C VAL A 307 -27.37 -13.46 -14.23
N GLY A 308 -26.91 -14.70 -14.07
CA GLY A 308 -26.82 -15.69 -15.16
C GLY A 308 -25.51 -15.62 -15.97
N ASP A 309 -25.30 -16.55 -16.89
CA ASP A 309 -24.14 -16.55 -17.79
C ASP A 309 -24.31 -15.48 -18.88
N PRO A 310 -23.29 -14.65 -19.22
CA PRO A 310 -21.87 -14.76 -18.84
C PRO A 310 -21.45 -14.00 -17.56
N GLY A 311 -22.41 -13.57 -16.75
CA GLY A 311 -22.24 -12.85 -15.48
C GLY A 311 -21.97 -11.35 -15.63
N VAL A 312 -21.87 -10.88 -16.87
CA VAL A 312 -21.64 -9.47 -17.23
C VAL A 312 -22.31 -9.13 -18.55
N LYS A 313 -22.76 -7.89 -18.69
CA LYS A 313 -23.24 -7.33 -19.96
C LYS A 313 -22.66 -5.95 -20.21
N PRO A 314 -22.39 -5.57 -21.47
CA PRO A 314 -22.13 -4.19 -21.83
C PRO A 314 -23.30 -3.30 -21.39
N VAL A 315 -23.00 -2.06 -20.98
CA VAL A 315 -24.03 -1.11 -20.52
C VAL A 315 -25.15 -0.95 -21.55
N GLN A 316 -24.80 -0.89 -22.83
CA GLN A 316 -25.74 -0.69 -23.94
C GLN A 316 -26.69 -1.88 -24.18
N LEU A 317 -26.36 -3.07 -23.65
CA LEU A 317 -27.12 -4.31 -23.86
C LEU A 317 -27.76 -4.83 -22.56
N ALA A 318 -27.55 -4.14 -21.45
CA ALA A 318 -28.03 -4.54 -20.14
C ALA A 318 -29.37 -3.87 -19.82
N ASN A 319 -30.19 -4.55 -19.01
CA ASN A 319 -31.35 -3.96 -18.36
C ASN A 319 -31.12 -3.84 -16.85
N ILE A 320 -31.66 -2.79 -16.22
CA ILE A 320 -31.54 -2.57 -14.78
C ILE A 320 -32.05 -3.76 -13.95
N ASN A 321 -33.04 -4.50 -14.44
CA ASN A 321 -33.61 -5.66 -13.76
C ASN A 321 -32.68 -6.88 -13.72
N GLU A 322 -31.71 -6.95 -14.64
CA GLU A 322 -30.76 -8.06 -14.74
C GLU A 322 -29.59 -7.91 -13.77
N ILE A 323 -29.44 -6.75 -13.14
CA ILE A 323 -28.33 -6.43 -12.25
C ILE A 323 -28.25 -7.42 -11.09
N ASP A 324 -27.03 -7.96 -10.89
CA ASP A 324 -26.68 -8.84 -9.78
C ASP A 324 -26.44 -8.01 -8.52
N LEU A 325 -27.53 -7.73 -7.78
CA LEU A 325 -27.49 -6.88 -6.60
C LEU A 325 -26.53 -7.40 -5.53
N ASN A 326 -26.44 -8.73 -5.35
CA ASN A 326 -25.59 -9.34 -4.33
C ASN A 326 -24.11 -9.06 -4.61
N LYS A 327 -23.67 -9.21 -5.87
CA LYS A 327 -22.29 -8.82 -6.24
C LYS A 327 -22.01 -7.34 -6.01
N TYR A 328 -22.97 -6.45 -6.28
CA TYR A 328 -22.76 -5.04 -6.00
C TYR A 328 -22.72 -4.73 -4.50
N VAL A 329 -23.44 -5.48 -3.65
CA VAL A 329 -23.30 -5.40 -2.19
C VAL A 329 -21.90 -5.83 -1.75
N GLU A 330 -21.35 -6.93 -2.27
CA GLU A 330 -19.96 -7.33 -2.02
C GLU A 330 -18.96 -6.23 -2.43
N TYR A 331 -19.22 -5.53 -3.55
CA TYR A 331 -18.40 -4.38 -3.96
C TYR A 331 -18.56 -3.17 -3.06
N ILE A 332 -19.75 -2.91 -2.49
CA ILE A 332 -19.92 -1.88 -1.46
C ILE A 332 -19.06 -2.25 -0.26
N ASP A 333 -19.27 -3.45 0.31
CA ASP A 333 -18.54 -3.93 1.48
C ASP A 333 -17.02 -3.82 1.26
N SER A 334 -16.48 -4.49 0.25
CA SER A 334 -15.04 -4.46 -0.06
C SER A 334 -14.46 -3.08 -0.41
N THR A 335 -15.30 -2.10 -0.78
CA THR A 335 -14.86 -0.71 -1.00
C THR A 335 -14.70 0.05 0.30
N PHE A 336 -15.60 -0.19 1.26
CA PHE A 336 -15.67 0.55 2.52
C PHE A 336 -15.04 -0.19 3.70
N GLU A 337 -14.87 -1.51 3.62
CA GLU A 337 -14.41 -2.41 4.68
C GLU A 337 -13.19 -1.86 5.40
N GLN A 338 -12.17 -1.43 4.66
CA GLN A 338 -10.94 -0.91 5.25
C GLN A 338 -11.14 0.34 6.08
N VAL A 339 -12.00 1.25 5.61
CA VAL A 339 -12.32 2.48 6.32
C VAL A 339 -13.21 2.17 7.51
N LEU A 340 -14.25 1.36 7.33
CA LEU A 340 -15.17 0.97 8.39
C LEU A 340 -14.41 0.28 9.53
N ASP A 341 -13.54 -0.68 9.21
CA ASP A 341 -12.68 -1.38 10.17
C ASP A 341 -11.74 -0.42 10.93
N ALA A 342 -11.13 0.55 10.25
CA ALA A 342 -10.32 1.58 10.91
C ALA A 342 -11.13 2.52 11.82
N LEU A 343 -12.43 2.68 11.54
CA LEU A 343 -13.36 3.46 12.36
C LEU A 343 -14.07 2.63 13.44
N GLY A 344 -13.83 1.31 13.49
CA GLY A 344 -14.52 0.39 14.40
C GLY A 344 -16.01 0.22 14.06
N LEU A 345 -16.35 0.27 12.77
CA LEU A 345 -17.68 0.07 12.23
C LEU A 345 -17.76 -1.26 11.49
N ASP A 346 -18.88 -1.96 11.60
CA ASP A 346 -19.14 -3.22 10.92
C ASP A 346 -20.17 -3.04 9.80
N PHE A 347 -19.88 -3.58 8.61
CA PHE A 347 -20.76 -3.39 7.44
C PHE A 347 -22.12 -4.08 7.63
N ALA A 348 -22.16 -5.29 8.18
CA ALA A 348 -23.39 -6.05 8.39
C ALA A 348 -24.32 -5.34 9.39
N GLU A 349 -23.74 -4.80 10.48
CA GLU A 349 -24.48 -3.97 11.45
C GLU A 349 -25.09 -2.72 10.80
N ILE A 350 -24.42 -2.11 9.82
CA ILE A 350 -24.91 -0.89 9.13
C ILE A 350 -26.13 -1.21 8.24
N ILE A 351 -26.08 -2.34 7.52
CA ILE A 351 -27.16 -2.74 6.61
C ILE A 351 -28.30 -3.49 7.32
N GLY A 352 -28.13 -3.81 8.61
CA GLY A 352 -29.15 -4.44 9.45
C GLY A 352 -29.21 -5.96 9.33
N GLU A 353 -28.15 -6.61 8.84
CA GLU A 353 -28.01 -8.06 8.92
C GLU A 353 -27.62 -8.43 10.36
N THR A 354 -28.41 -9.28 11.00
CA THR A 354 -28.09 -9.72 12.36
C THR A 354 -26.87 -10.65 12.32
N LYS A 355 -25.98 -10.58 13.33
CA LYS A 355 -24.74 -11.40 13.42
C LYS A 355 -24.93 -12.92 13.20
N LEU A 356 -26.16 -13.43 13.41
CA LEU A 356 -26.52 -14.82 13.11
C LEU A 356 -26.66 -15.10 11.61
N GLU A 357 -27.22 -14.17 10.83
CA GLU A 357 -27.46 -14.35 9.38
C GLU A 357 -26.15 -14.28 8.58
N ALA A 358 -25.20 -13.46 9.02
CA ALA A 358 -23.85 -13.38 8.44
C ALA A 358 -23.00 -14.64 8.67
N PHE A 359 -23.33 -15.47 9.66
CA PHE A 359 -22.61 -16.72 9.95
C PHE A 359 -23.04 -17.89 9.07
N PHE A 360 -24.18 -17.77 8.37
CA PHE A 360 -24.80 -18.83 7.58
C PHE A 360 -24.84 -18.56 6.07
N GLN A 361 -24.22 -17.48 5.58
CA GLN A 361 -24.08 -17.19 4.13
C GLN A 361 -22.72 -17.61 3.56
#